data_AF-A0AB35U2E3-F1
#
_entry.id   AF-A0AB35U2E3-F1
#
_cell.length_a   1.000
_cell.length_b   1.000
_cell.length_c   1.000
_cell.angle_alpha   90.00
_cell.angle_beta   90.00
_cell.angle_gamma   90.00
#
_symmetry.space_group_name_H-M   'P 1'
#
loop_
_entity.id
_entity.type
_entity.pdbx_description
1 polymer ?
#
loop_
_entity_poly.entity_id
_entity_poly.type
_entity_poly.pdbx_seq_one_letter_code
_entity_poly.pdbx_strand_id
1 'polypeptide(L)'
;MRAEELIPYLTKFVTVTLDDFSEVSGYISNPNDFKTLDDSINMVLVNGLQNSQVPISRIIDICEAVREDTTQIPIVQESSDLVSRTNKKKKAAAFNDRLDELLDKSLSDTLEVRLPNGKVIDNSGRDGK
;
A
#
# COMPACT_ATOMS: atom_id res chain seq x y z
N MET A 1 11.34 -25.07 17.33
CA MET A 1 12.60 -24.28 17.29
C MET A 1 12.90 -23.72 18.69
N ARG A 2 14.14 -23.29 19.00
CA ARG A 2 14.46 -22.63 20.29
C ARG A 2 14.42 -21.10 20.16
N ALA A 3 14.08 -20.39 21.23
CA ALA A 3 14.04 -18.92 21.23
C ALA A 3 15.38 -18.26 20.87
N GLU A 4 16.51 -18.87 21.26
CA GLU A 4 17.87 -18.39 20.96
C GLU A 4 18.17 -18.32 19.45
N GLU A 5 17.61 -19.23 18.68
CA GLU A 5 17.82 -19.35 17.22
C GLU A 5 17.10 -18.23 16.46
N LEU A 6 16.14 -17.55 17.11
CA LEU A 6 15.36 -16.45 16.55
C LEU A 6 16.03 -15.08 16.75
N ILE A 7 17.03 -14.98 17.63
CA ILE A 7 17.74 -13.73 17.94
C ILE A 7 18.30 -13.03 16.68
N PRO A 8 18.92 -13.73 15.70
CA PRO A 8 19.44 -13.08 14.49
C PRO A 8 18.37 -12.47 13.58
N TYR A 9 17.10 -12.83 13.80
CA TYR A 9 15.98 -12.48 12.94
C TYR A 9 15.10 -11.36 13.50
N LEU A 10 15.32 -10.93 14.75
CA LEU A 10 14.46 -9.97 15.46
C LEU A 10 14.27 -8.62 14.76
N THR A 11 15.23 -8.21 13.92
CA THR A 11 15.19 -6.94 13.18
C THR A 11 14.92 -7.11 11.69
N LYS A 12 14.70 -8.35 11.25
CA LYS A 12 14.55 -8.71 9.84
C LYS A 12 13.09 -8.98 9.49
N PHE A 13 12.78 -8.84 8.21
CA PHE A 13 11.53 -9.36 7.69
C PHE A 13 11.74 -10.84 7.39
N VAL A 14 10.94 -11.71 8.03
CA VAL A 14 11.13 -13.15 7.96
C VAL A 14 9.90 -13.86 7.44
N THR A 15 10.13 -15.03 6.86
CA THR A 15 9.13 -16.03 6.54
C THR A 15 9.37 -17.24 7.42
N VAL A 16 8.30 -17.73 8.04
CA VAL A 16 8.33 -18.79 9.05
C VAL A 16 7.46 -19.93 8.54
N THR A 17 8.03 -21.13 8.50
CA THR A 17 7.33 -22.35 8.07
C THR A 17 6.92 -23.15 9.29
N LEU A 18 5.62 -23.47 9.36
CA LEU A 18 5.03 -24.22 10.46
C LEU A 18 5.02 -25.74 10.20
N ASP A 19 4.65 -26.50 11.23
CA ASP A 19 4.49 -27.95 11.19
C ASP A 19 3.46 -28.49 10.20
N ASP A 20 2.48 -27.67 9.83
CA ASP A 20 1.48 -27.96 8.80
C ASP A 20 1.92 -27.49 7.39
N PHE A 21 3.19 -27.10 7.24
CA PHE A 21 3.78 -26.51 6.03
C PHE A 21 3.16 -25.18 5.60
N SER A 22 2.36 -24.54 6.46
CA SER A 22 1.92 -23.17 6.21
C SER A 22 3.06 -22.18 6.44
N GLU A 23 3.04 -21.08 5.68
CA GLU A 23 4.04 -20.02 5.76
C GLU A 23 3.41 -18.73 6.27
N VAL A 24 4.09 -18.09 7.22
CA VAL A 24 3.69 -16.80 7.78
C VAL A 24 4.86 -15.85 7.68
N SER A 25 4.66 -14.71 7.03
CA SER A 25 5.71 -13.70 6.85
C SER A 25 5.40 -12.42 7.64
N GLY A 26 6.43 -11.81 8.22
CA GLY A 26 6.27 -10.55 8.96
C GLY A 26 7.54 -10.10 9.70
N TYR A 27 7.46 -8.92 10.32
CA TYR A 27 8.42 -8.48 11.33
C TYR A 27 8.02 -8.98 12.71
N ILE A 28 9.01 -9.35 13.52
CA ILE A 28 8.78 -9.78 14.91
C ILE A 28 8.50 -8.54 15.76
N SER A 29 7.29 -8.42 16.32
CA SER A 29 6.89 -7.24 17.11
C SER A 29 7.13 -7.38 18.61
N ASN A 30 7.43 -8.58 19.11
CA ASN A 30 7.68 -8.86 20.52
C ASN A 30 9.12 -9.35 20.81
N PRO A 31 10.18 -8.62 20.39
CA PRO A 31 11.56 -9.06 20.55
C PRO A 31 12.02 -9.18 22.02
N ASN A 32 11.33 -8.53 22.95
CA ASN A 32 11.67 -8.59 24.37
C ASN A 32 11.31 -9.94 25.02
N ASP A 33 10.34 -10.65 24.47
CA ASP A 33 9.86 -11.91 25.04
C ASP A 33 10.91 -13.01 24.85
N PHE A 34 11.67 -12.97 23.75
CA PHE A 34 12.75 -13.93 23.46
C PHE A 34 13.95 -13.85 24.42
N LYS A 35 13.98 -12.89 25.35
CA LYS A 35 15.02 -12.78 26.38
C LYS A 35 14.84 -13.76 27.54
N THR A 36 13.62 -14.27 27.76
CA THR A 36 13.30 -15.12 28.92
C THR A 36 13.56 -16.61 28.68
N LEU A 37 14.05 -17.01 27.50
CA LEU A 37 14.46 -18.39 27.17
C LEU A 37 13.36 -19.44 27.40
N ASP A 38 12.09 -19.01 27.30
CA ASP A 38 10.95 -19.90 27.47
C ASP A 38 10.47 -20.40 26.10
N ASP A 39 10.34 -21.72 25.95
CA ASP A 39 9.90 -22.34 24.70
C ASP A 39 8.38 -22.25 24.48
N SER A 40 7.63 -21.76 25.48
CA SER A 40 6.17 -21.56 25.41
C SER A 40 5.75 -20.19 24.84
N ILE A 41 6.71 -19.37 24.39
CA ILE A 41 6.46 -18.04 23.87
C ILE A 41 5.75 -18.11 22.50
N ASN A 42 4.80 -17.19 22.31
CA ASN A 42 4.21 -16.92 21.00
C ASN A 42 4.98 -15.78 20.33
N MET A 43 5.50 -16.04 19.13
CA MET A 43 6.06 -15.01 18.27
C MET A 43 4.92 -14.24 17.60
N VAL A 44 4.99 -12.91 17.63
CA VAL A 44 4.03 -12.05 16.94
C VAL A 44 4.67 -11.51 15.67
N LEU A 45 4.14 -11.92 14.53
CA LEU A 45 4.55 -11.47 13.19
C LEU A 45 3.59 -10.41 12.67
N VAL A 46 4.14 -9.27 12.24
CA VAL A 46 3.39 -8.13 11.70
C VAL A 46 3.72 -7.91 10.23
N ASN A 47 2.69 -7.91 9.39
CA ASN A 47 2.78 -7.62 7.95
C ASN A 47 1.71 -6.60 7.55
N GLY A 48 2.07 -5.32 7.60
CA GLY A 48 1.12 -4.22 7.35
C GLY A 48 0.04 -4.15 8.42
N LEU A 49 -1.21 -4.46 8.06
CA LEU A 49 -2.36 -4.51 8.98
C LEU A 49 -2.61 -5.92 9.54
N GLN A 50 -1.89 -6.92 9.05
CA GLN A 50 -2.04 -8.31 9.50
C GLN A 50 -1.10 -8.59 10.67
N ASN A 51 -1.66 -9.16 11.74
CA ASN A 51 -0.92 -9.64 12.89
C ASN A 51 -1.18 -11.13 13.05
N SER A 52 -0.12 -11.91 13.09
CA SER A 52 -0.17 -13.37 13.26
C SER A 52 0.57 -13.78 14.50
N GLN A 53 -0.06 -14.59 15.34
CA GLN A 53 0.56 -15.18 16.52
C GLN A 53 0.96 -16.62 16.20
N VAL A 54 2.25 -16.91 16.33
CA VAL A 54 2.85 -18.19 15.97
C VAL A 54 3.56 -18.76 17.19
N PRO A 55 3.13 -19.92 17.72
CA PRO A 55 3.87 -20.60 18.78
C PRO A 55 5.24 -21.04 18.28
N ILE A 56 6.32 -20.71 19.00
CA ILE A 56 7.70 -21.07 18.60
C ILE A 56 7.88 -22.59 18.48
N SER A 57 7.14 -23.34 19.28
CA SER A 57 7.12 -24.81 19.26
C SER A 57 6.67 -25.40 17.91
N ARG A 58 5.86 -24.68 17.14
CA ARG A 58 5.36 -25.12 15.82
C ARG A 58 6.27 -24.73 14.66
N ILE A 59 7.28 -23.90 14.90
CA ILE A 59 8.19 -23.43 13.87
C ILE A 59 9.18 -24.55 13.53
N ILE A 60 9.14 -24.97 12.26
CA ILE A 60 10.11 -25.91 11.68
C ILE A 60 11.29 -25.13 11.10
N ASP A 61 11.02 -24.04 10.38
CA ASP A 61 12.05 -23.26 9.70
C ASP A 61 11.76 -21.75 9.72
N ILE A 62 12.82 -20.96 9.63
CA ILE A 62 12.77 -19.50 9.54
C ILE A 62 13.82 -19.02 8.55
N CYS A 63 13.37 -18.21 7.59
CA CYS A 63 14.24 -17.60 6.59
C CYS A 63 14.01 -16.09 6.56
N GLU A 64 15.06 -15.33 6.25
CA GLU A 64 14.90 -13.93 5.84
C GLU A 64 14.16 -13.91 4.50
N ALA A 65 13.04 -13.19 4.42
CA ALA A 65 12.29 -13.18 3.18
C ALA A 65 13.12 -12.43 2.13
N VAL A 66 13.45 -13.13 1.04
CA VAL A 66 14.16 -12.53 -0.08
C VAL A 66 13.21 -11.52 -0.73
N ARG A 67 13.52 -10.23 -0.58
CA ARG A 67 12.84 -9.19 -1.36
C ARG A 67 13.19 -9.44 -2.82
N GLU A 68 12.19 -9.74 -3.65
CA GLU A 68 12.38 -9.77 -5.09
C GLU A 68 12.86 -8.39 -5.55
N ASP A 69 14.00 -8.35 -6.24
CA ASP A 69 14.54 -7.14 -6.83
C ASP A 69 13.59 -6.64 -7.95
N THR A 70 12.69 -5.74 -7.59
CA THR A 70 11.75 -5.10 -8.54
C THR A 70 12.45 -4.15 -9.52
N THR A 71 13.76 -3.93 -9.37
CA THR A 71 14.59 -3.18 -10.31
C THR A 71 14.72 -3.88 -11.67
N GLN A 72 14.41 -5.18 -11.74
CA GLN A 72 14.49 -5.95 -12.98
C GLN A 72 13.16 -6.03 -13.74
N ILE A 73 12.09 -5.39 -13.27
CA ILE A 73 10.83 -5.34 -14.05
C ILE A 73 11.14 -4.64 -15.38
N PRO A 74 11.13 -5.35 -16.52
CA PRO A 74 11.48 -4.73 -17.78
C PRO A 74 10.42 -3.70 -18.11
N ILE A 75 10.83 -2.43 -18.19
CA ILE A 75 10.00 -1.38 -18.77
C ILE A 75 9.87 -1.73 -20.24
N VAL A 76 8.76 -2.36 -20.61
CA VAL A 76 8.36 -2.51 -22.01
C VAL A 76 8.09 -1.10 -22.51
N GLN A 77 9.10 -0.48 -23.12
CA GLN A 77 8.85 0.62 -24.05
C GLN A 77 8.06 -0.02 -25.18
N GLU A 78 6.74 0.18 -25.21
CA GLU A 78 5.96 -0.10 -26.40
C GLU A 78 6.64 0.66 -27.54
N SER A 79 7.44 -0.04 -28.33
CA SER A 79 7.93 0.44 -29.60
C SER A 79 6.68 0.76 -30.41
N SER A 80 6.38 2.06 -30.51
CA SER A 80 6.05 2.88 -31.68
C SER A 80 5.57 2.24 -33.00
N ASP A 81 5.33 0.94 -33.09
CA ASP A 81 4.84 0.22 -34.27
C ASP A 81 3.33 0.37 -34.47
N LEU A 82 2.60 0.87 -33.46
CA LEU A 82 1.19 1.27 -33.61
C LEU A 82 1.02 2.65 -34.29
N VAL A 83 2.10 3.41 -34.54
CA VAL A 83 2.01 4.79 -35.07
C VAL A 83 2.15 4.88 -36.60
N SER A 84 2.42 3.77 -37.29
CA SER A 84 2.56 3.78 -38.76
C SER A 84 1.25 3.69 -39.54
N ARG A 85 0.10 3.45 -38.88
CA ARG A 85 -1.23 3.51 -39.49
C ARG A 85 -2.05 4.70 -39.00
N THR A 86 -1.60 5.92 -39.25
CA THR A 86 -2.48 7.04 -39.63
C THR A 86 -1.64 8.27 -39.92
N ASN A 87 -1.34 8.45 -41.20
CA ASN A 87 -1.18 9.79 -41.73
C ASN A 87 -2.47 10.58 -41.42
N LYS A 88 -2.40 11.47 -40.42
CA LYS A 88 -2.82 12.88 -40.53
C LYS A 88 -2.56 13.63 -39.22
N LYS A 89 -1.49 14.44 -39.26
CA LYS A 89 -1.33 15.69 -38.50
C LYS A 89 -2.68 16.41 -38.39
N LYS A 90 -3.26 16.44 -37.19
CA LYS A 90 -4.14 17.46 -36.59
C LYS A 90 -5.00 16.78 -35.52
N LYS A 91 -4.63 16.86 -34.23
CA LYS A 91 -5.57 16.84 -33.09
C LYS A 91 -4.97 16.97 -31.69
N ALA A 92 -3.73 17.46 -31.51
CA ALA A 92 -3.22 17.76 -30.17
C ALA A 92 -3.94 18.96 -29.51
N ALA A 93 -4.47 19.90 -30.30
CA ALA A 93 -5.20 21.06 -29.77
C ALA A 93 -6.58 20.70 -29.17
N ALA A 94 -7.24 19.67 -29.68
CA ALA A 94 -8.64 19.38 -29.32
C ALA A 94 -8.81 18.66 -27.98
N PHE A 95 -7.74 18.17 -27.34
CA PHE A 95 -7.82 17.49 -26.04
C PHE A 95 -7.73 18.48 -24.88
N ASN A 96 -6.83 19.47 -24.97
CA ASN A 96 -6.71 20.53 -23.95
C ASN A 96 -7.96 21.40 -23.89
N ASP A 97 -8.51 21.80 -25.05
CA ASP A 97 -9.75 22.57 -25.11
C ASP A 97 -10.93 21.82 -24.45
N ARG A 98 -10.93 20.49 -24.51
CA ARG A 98 -11.99 19.65 -23.94
C ARG A 98 -11.85 19.44 -22.43
N LEU A 99 -10.63 19.59 -21.91
CA LEU A 99 -10.31 19.49 -20.49
C LEU A 99 -10.66 20.80 -19.78
N ASP A 100 -10.37 21.93 -20.42
CA ASP A 100 -10.80 23.25 -19.95
C ASP A 100 -12.33 23.37 -19.95
N GLU A 101 -13.03 22.85 -20.98
CA GLU A 101 -14.50 22.86 -21.03
C GLU A 101 -15.16 21.97 -19.94
N LEU A 102 -14.48 20.91 -19.48
CA LEU A 102 -14.96 20.05 -18.40
C LEU A 102 -14.70 20.65 -17.02
N LEU A 103 -13.60 21.39 -16.85
CA LEU A 103 -13.32 22.13 -15.62
C LEU A 103 -14.29 23.31 -15.44
N ASP A 104 -14.59 24.05 -16.51
CA ASP A 104 -15.58 25.15 -16.47
C ASP A 104 -17.00 24.66 -16.15
N LYS A 105 -17.41 23.48 -16.65
CA LYS A 105 -18.71 22.88 -16.32
C LYS A 105 -18.76 22.31 -14.90
N SER A 106 -17.63 21.87 -14.35
CA SER A 106 -17.58 21.34 -12.98
C SER A 106 -17.53 22.45 -11.92
N LEU A 107 -17.16 23.68 -12.28
CA LEU A 107 -17.10 24.84 -11.36
C LEU A 107 -18.40 25.66 -11.32
N SER A 108 -19.33 25.45 -12.28
CA SER A 108 -20.64 26.11 -12.28
C SER A 108 -21.66 25.48 -11.33
N ASP A 109 -21.44 24.22 -10.90
CA ASP A 109 -22.23 23.60 -9.84
C ASP A 109 -21.68 24.02 -8.47
N THR A 110 -21.91 25.29 -8.12
CA THR A 110 -21.80 25.73 -6.73
C THR A 110 -22.78 24.92 -5.89
N LEU A 111 -22.25 23.98 -5.10
CA LEU A 111 -22.99 23.21 -4.11
C LEU A 111 -23.64 24.17 -3.09
N GLU A 112 -24.89 24.53 -3.31
CA GLU A 112 -25.69 25.25 -2.32
C GLU A 112 -25.96 24.33 -1.12
N VAL A 113 -25.32 24.60 0.01
CA VAL A 113 -25.60 23.90 1.26
C VAL A 113 -26.90 24.47 1.85
N ARG A 114 -28.02 23.78 1.61
CA ARG A 114 -29.32 24.10 2.23
C ARG A 114 -29.41 23.48 3.62
N LEU A 115 -29.68 24.32 4.62
CA LEU A 115 -30.04 23.85 5.96
C LEU A 115 -31.49 23.31 5.96
N PRO A 116 -31.86 22.39 6.88
CA PRO A 116 -33.21 21.79 6.94
C PRO A 116 -34.35 22.79 7.17
N ASN A 117 -34.04 24.01 7.60
CA ASN A 117 -34.99 25.10 7.80
C ASN A 117 -35.16 25.99 6.53
N GLY A 118 -34.62 25.56 5.39
CA GLY A 118 -34.75 26.27 4.11
C GLY A 118 -33.81 27.46 3.94
N LYS A 119 -32.91 27.72 4.89
CA LYS A 119 -31.94 28.82 4.79
C LYS A 119 -30.72 28.37 3.98
N VAL A 120 -30.36 29.14 2.95
CA VAL A 120 -29.16 28.96 2.12
C VAL A 120 -28.00 29.71 2.77
N ILE A 121 -26.84 29.06 2.90
CA ILE A 121 -25.60 29.70 3.39
C ILE A 121 -24.71 29.98 2.18
N ASP A 122 -24.64 31.23 1.76
CA ASP A 122 -23.65 31.66 0.76
C ASP A 122 -22.34 31.98 1.45
N ASN A 123 -21.29 31.21 1.15
CA ASN A 123 -19.94 31.44 1.68
C ASN A 123 -19.17 32.53 0.90
N SER A 124 -19.87 33.50 0.31
CA SER A 124 -19.24 34.67 -0.29
C SER A 124 -18.81 35.62 0.83
N GLY A 125 -17.55 35.47 1.26
CA GLY A 125 -16.93 36.30 2.28
C GLY A 125 -17.09 37.79 1.98
N ARG A 126 -18.00 38.45 2.69
CA ARG A 126 -17.94 39.89 2.95
C ARG A 126 -17.22 40.09 4.27
N ASP A 127 -15.92 40.32 4.19
CA ASP A 127 -15.22 41.15 5.15
C ASP A 127 -14.34 42.13 4.38
N GLY A 128 -14.62 43.41 4.57
CA GLY A 128 -13.95 44.52 3.89
C GLY A 128 -14.73 45.81 4.10
N LYS A 129 -14.69 46.31 5.33
CA LYS A 129 -14.91 47.74 5.63
C LYS A 129 -13.78 48.57 5.03
#